data_AF-A0AB32WMI9-F1
#
_entry.id   AF-A0AB32WMI9-F1
#
_cell.length_a   1.000
_cell.length_b   1.000
_cell.length_c   1.000
_cell.angle_alpha   90.00
_cell.angle_beta   90.00
_cell.angle_gamma   90.00
#
_symmetry.space_group_name_H-M   'P 1'
#
loop_
_entity.id
_entity.type
_entity.pdbx_description
1 polymer ?
#
loop_
_entity_poly.entity_id
_entity_poly.type
_entity_poly.pdbx_seq_one_letter_code
_entity_poly.pdbx_strand_id
1 'polypeptide(L)'
;MGLLKKHSKVLCVSAGAGHEVMALSKMGVEDVTGVEVIESLPLVSKADPHNLPFFDGAFDVAFTGHLVEALYPRRYAGEMERTVRESGVCVVVVDECGDEEVKEIVWLFRRSRLVGTSNVTLNRRRVTRIILRTIASA
;
A
#
# COMPACT_ATOMS: atom_id res chain seq x y z
N MET A 1 -9.79 15.67 4.91
CA MET A 1 -10.00 15.13 3.55
C MET A 1 -9.92 13.62 3.59
N GLY A 2 -10.98 12.92 3.16
CA GLY A 2 -11.00 11.46 3.11
C GLY A 2 -10.04 10.95 2.03
N LEU A 3 -9.08 10.11 2.44
CA LEU A 3 -8.10 9.48 1.56
C LEU A 3 -8.73 8.43 0.64
N LEU A 4 -9.86 7.86 1.08
CA LEU A 4 -10.64 6.86 0.36
C LEU A 4 -12.00 7.45 0.00
N LYS A 5 -12.38 7.31 -1.27
CA LYS A 5 -13.72 7.57 -1.78
C LYS A 5 -14.33 6.23 -2.19
N LYS A 6 -15.66 6.19 -2.29
CA LYS A 6 -16.41 5.01 -2.75
C LYS A 6 -15.86 4.42 -4.07
N HIS A 7 -15.52 5.30 -5.03
CA HIS A 7 -15.00 4.92 -6.35
C HIS A 7 -13.46 4.98 -6.44
N SER A 8 -12.75 5.01 -5.30
CA SER A 8 -11.29 4.91 -5.33
C SER A 8 -10.88 3.52 -5.81
N LYS A 9 -9.89 3.46 -6.70
CA LYS A 9 -9.23 2.21 -7.09
C LYS A 9 -8.10 1.91 -6.13
N VAL A 10 -8.18 0.81 -5.41
CA VAL A 10 -7.23 0.44 -4.37
C VAL A 10 -6.51 -0.86 -4.73
N LEU A 11 -5.18 -0.83 -4.63
CA LEU A 11 -4.34 -2.02 -4.73
C LEU A 11 -3.83 -2.42 -3.34
N CYS A 12 -4.06 -3.66 -2.93
CA CYS A 12 -3.46 -4.28 -1.75
C CYS A 12 -2.33 -5.22 -2.20
N VAL A 13 -1.09 -4.86 -1.89
CA VAL A 13 0.10 -5.61 -2.30
C VAL A 13 0.54 -6.56 -1.19
N SER A 14 0.87 -7.80 -1.55
CA SER A 14 1.15 -8.89 -0.61
C SER A 14 0.00 -9.11 0.37
N ALA A 15 -1.21 -9.24 -0.17
CA ALA A 15 -2.43 -9.22 0.62
C ALA A 15 -2.70 -10.51 1.42
N GLY A 16 -1.82 -11.51 1.34
CA GLY A 16 -2.04 -12.83 1.93
C GLY A 16 -3.41 -13.40 1.57
N ALA A 17 -4.26 -13.63 2.57
CA ALA A 17 -5.63 -14.14 2.39
C ALA A 17 -6.69 -13.07 2.03
N GLY A 18 -6.30 -11.79 1.94
CA GLY A 18 -7.18 -10.70 1.50
C GLY A 18 -8.02 -10.05 2.61
N HIS A 19 -7.53 -10.01 3.85
CA HIS A 19 -8.26 -9.38 4.96
C HIS A 19 -8.48 -7.88 4.74
N GLU A 20 -7.48 -7.18 4.24
CA GLU A 20 -7.53 -5.78 3.86
C GLU A 20 -8.46 -5.53 2.67
N VAL A 21 -8.46 -6.45 1.69
CA VAL A 21 -9.37 -6.39 0.53
C VAL A 21 -10.81 -6.43 1.03
N MET A 22 -11.13 -7.45 1.82
CA MET A 22 -12.44 -7.64 2.44
C MET A 22 -12.83 -6.43 3.32
N ALA A 23 -11.90 -5.90 4.11
CA ALA A 23 -12.17 -4.75 4.98
C ALA A 23 -12.50 -3.48 4.18
N LEU A 24 -11.71 -3.17 3.15
CA LEU A 24 -11.94 -2.00 2.29
C LEU A 24 -13.26 -2.13 1.53
N SER A 25 -13.58 -3.31 1.01
CA SER A 25 -14.87 -3.58 0.37
C SER A 25 -16.04 -3.39 1.33
N LYS A 26 -15.92 -3.89 2.57
CA LYS A 26 -16.94 -3.68 3.62
C LYS A 26 -17.08 -2.21 4.06
N MET A 27 -16.03 -1.42 3.90
CA MET A 27 -16.07 0.04 4.11
C MET A 27 -16.72 0.79 2.94
N GLY A 28 -17.10 0.08 1.86
CA GLY A 28 -17.80 0.66 0.70
C GLY A 28 -16.89 1.13 -0.42
N VAL A 29 -15.62 0.71 -0.46
CA VAL A 29 -14.77 0.89 -1.64
C VAL A 29 -15.12 -0.16 -2.68
N GLU A 30 -15.50 0.28 -3.88
CA GLU A 30 -16.03 -0.61 -4.92
C GLU A 30 -14.95 -1.35 -5.71
N ASP A 31 -13.77 -0.75 -5.89
CA ASP A 31 -12.68 -1.29 -6.73
C ASP A 31 -11.45 -1.55 -5.85
N VAL A 32 -11.36 -2.77 -5.31
CA VAL A 32 -10.25 -3.22 -4.46
C VAL A 32 -9.64 -4.47 -5.09
N THR A 33 -8.37 -4.35 -5.49
CA THR A 33 -7.58 -5.43 -6.06
C THR A 33 -6.57 -5.92 -5.03
N GLY A 34 -6.59 -7.20 -4.68
CA GLY A 34 -5.57 -7.84 -3.86
C GLY A 34 -4.61 -8.69 -4.70
N VAL A 35 -3.31 -8.60 -4.41
CA VAL A 35 -2.31 -9.47 -5.04
C VAL A 35 -1.35 -10.10 -4.03
N GLU A 36 -0.90 -11.31 -4.34
CA GLU A 36 0.09 -12.05 -3.55
C GLU A 36 0.88 -13.04 -4.43
N VAL A 37 2.07 -13.49 -4.01
CA VAL A 37 2.85 -14.50 -4.73
C VAL A 37 2.15 -15.87 -4.82
N ILE A 38 1.24 -16.14 -3.88
CA ILE A 38 0.34 -17.29 -3.87
C ILE A 38 -1.09 -16.75 -3.79
N GLU A 39 -1.95 -17.16 -4.73
CA GLU A 39 -3.33 -16.68 -4.78
C GLU A 39 -4.19 -17.18 -3.61
N SER A 40 -5.20 -16.38 -3.27
CA SER A 40 -6.26 -16.72 -2.32
C SER A 40 -7.60 -16.24 -2.90
N LEU A 41 -8.09 -17.01 -3.87
CA LEU A 41 -9.32 -16.66 -4.59
C LEU A 41 -10.56 -16.70 -3.66
N PRO A 42 -11.56 -15.83 -3.88
CA PRO A 42 -11.64 -14.85 -4.97
C PRO A 42 -10.99 -13.50 -4.66
N LEU A 43 -10.43 -13.30 -3.46
CA LEU A 43 -10.01 -11.97 -2.99
C LEU A 43 -8.63 -11.53 -3.47
N VAL A 44 -7.73 -12.49 -3.69
CA VAL A 44 -6.33 -12.22 -3.96
C VAL A 44 -5.89 -13.03 -5.17
N SER A 45 -5.45 -12.34 -6.21
CA SER A 45 -4.88 -12.94 -7.42
C SER A 45 -3.35 -13.06 -7.31
N LYS A 46 -2.76 -13.96 -8.09
CA LYS A 46 -1.31 -14.14 -8.09
C LYS A 46 -0.56 -12.99 -8.79
N ALA A 47 0.42 -12.37 -8.12
CA ALA A 47 1.39 -11.46 -8.72
C ALA A 47 2.71 -11.38 -7.93
N ASP A 48 3.82 -11.04 -8.60
CA ASP A 48 5.08 -10.68 -7.94
C ASP A 48 5.01 -9.21 -7.49
N PRO A 49 5.16 -8.89 -6.19
CA PRO A 49 5.13 -7.51 -5.72
C PRO A 49 6.29 -6.66 -6.22
N HIS A 50 7.35 -7.27 -6.77
CA HIS A 50 8.47 -6.58 -7.39
C HIS A 50 8.29 -6.37 -8.91
N ASN A 51 7.22 -6.90 -9.50
CA ASN A 51 6.90 -6.72 -10.92
C ASN A 51 5.38 -6.83 -11.12
N LEU A 52 4.66 -5.82 -10.64
CA LEU A 52 3.20 -5.82 -10.62
C LEU A 52 2.64 -5.73 -12.04
N PRO A 53 1.67 -6.60 -12.42
CA PRO A 53 1.15 -6.70 -13.78
C PRO A 53 0.10 -5.63 -14.09
N PHE A 54 0.36 -4.38 -13.68
CA PHE A 54 -0.55 -3.25 -13.85
C PHE A 54 0.15 -2.11 -14.59
N PHE A 55 -0.63 -1.30 -15.30
CA PHE A 55 -0.14 -0.07 -15.92
C PHE A 55 0.27 0.95 -14.87
N ASP A 56 1.14 1.86 -15.27
CA ASP A 56 1.50 3.03 -14.49
C ASP A 56 0.25 3.86 -14.19
N GLY A 57 0.10 4.28 -12.94
CA GLY A 57 -1.03 5.11 -12.52
C GLY A 57 -2.41 4.44 -12.57
N ALA A 58 -2.49 3.11 -12.59
CA ALA A 58 -3.76 2.38 -12.61
C ALA A 58 -4.63 2.59 -11.36
N PHE A 59 -4.03 2.90 -10.21
CA PHE A 59 -4.71 2.98 -8.91
C PHE A 59 -4.67 4.38 -8.29
N ASP A 60 -5.66 4.70 -7.47
CA ASP A 60 -5.67 5.89 -6.63
C ASP A 60 -4.83 5.69 -5.36
N VAL A 61 -4.87 4.48 -4.81
CA VAL A 61 -4.25 4.11 -3.54
C VAL A 61 -3.56 2.76 -3.65
N ALA A 62 -2.33 2.63 -3.16
CA ALA A 62 -1.71 1.34 -2.87
C ALA A 62 -1.56 1.17 -1.36
N PHE A 63 -1.84 -0.02 -0.86
CA PHE A 63 -1.75 -0.40 0.54
C PHE A 63 -0.87 -1.64 0.70
N THR A 64 -0.04 -1.66 1.74
CA THR A 64 0.65 -2.87 2.19
C THR A 64 0.83 -2.85 3.70
N GLY A 65 0.67 -4.03 4.33
CA GLY A 65 1.12 -4.31 5.69
C GLY A 65 2.42 -5.11 5.73
N HIS A 66 3.03 -5.37 4.57
CA HIS A 66 4.04 -6.41 4.38
C HIS A 66 5.33 -5.93 3.69
N LEU A 67 5.60 -4.62 3.76
CA LEU A 67 6.78 -4.03 3.11
C LEU A 67 8.10 -4.50 3.75
N VAL A 68 8.11 -4.73 5.07
CA VAL A 68 9.34 -5.06 5.82
C VAL A 68 9.81 -6.50 5.57
N GLU A 69 8.91 -7.37 5.12
CA GLU A 69 9.17 -8.75 4.72
C GLU A 69 9.63 -8.88 3.26
N ALA A 70 9.62 -7.78 2.49
CA ALA A 70 9.98 -7.81 1.08
C ALA A 70 11.46 -8.14 0.86
N LEU A 71 11.74 -9.04 -0.08
CA LEU A 71 13.12 -9.40 -0.46
C LEU A 71 13.88 -8.21 -1.07
N TYR A 72 13.18 -7.36 -1.83
CA TYR A 72 13.74 -6.14 -2.41
C TYR A 72 12.86 -4.92 -2.09
N PRO A 73 12.91 -4.38 -0.85
CA PRO A 73 11.97 -3.35 -0.37
C PRO A 73 11.93 -2.10 -1.24
N ARG A 74 13.06 -1.70 -1.81
CA ARG A 74 13.12 -0.55 -2.72
C ARG A 74 12.41 -0.80 -4.04
N ARG A 75 12.49 -2.02 -4.59
CA ARG A 75 11.76 -2.38 -5.82
C ARG A 75 10.27 -2.54 -5.55
N TYR A 76 9.93 -3.12 -4.40
CA TYR A 76 8.55 -3.21 -3.90
C TYR A 76 7.90 -1.83 -3.78
N ALA A 77 8.54 -0.91 -3.05
CA ALA A 77 8.06 0.46 -2.91
C ALA A 77 7.94 1.17 -4.27
N GLY A 78 8.93 0.99 -5.16
CA GLY A 78 8.89 1.53 -6.51
C GLY A 78 7.71 1.03 -7.34
N GLU A 79 7.34 -0.24 -7.22
CA GLU A 79 6.16 -0.80 -7.91
C GLU A 79 4.83 -0.27 -7.34
N MET A 80 4.76 -0.08 -6.01
CA MET A 80 3.62 0.64 -5.41
C MET A 80 3.52 2.08 -5.97
N GLU A 81 4.64 2.81 -6.01
CA GLU A 81 4.66 4.18 -6.55
C GLU A 81 4.30 4.23 -8.03
N ARG A 82 4.79 3.28 -8.83
CA ARG A 82 4.55 3.21 -10.27
C ARG A 82 3.06 2.98 -10.57
N THR A 83 2.43 2.06 -9.86
CA THR A 83 1.03 1.68 -10.08
C THR A 83 0.02 2.71 -9.56
N VAL A 84 0.44 3.61 -8.67
CA VAL A 84 -0.40 4.70 -8.15
C VAL A 84 -0.27 5.95 -9.01
N ARG A 85 -1.40 6.56 -9.38
CA ARG A 85 -1.42 7.76 -10.22
C ARG A 85 -0.74 8.94 -9.53
N GLU A 86 -0.44 9.99 -10.30
CA GLU A 86 0.05 11.24 -9.73
C GLU A 86 -0.91 11.82 -8.68
N SER A 87 -0.34 12.33 -7.59
CA SER A 87 -1.07 12.80 -6.42
C SER A 87 -1.94 11.75 -5.71
N GLY A 88 -1.84 10.47 -6.11
CA GLY A 88 -2.37 9.32 -5.39
C GLY A 88 -1.60 9.05 -4.09
N VAL A 89 -1.91 7.94 -3.42
CA VAL A 89 -1.41 7.66 -2.07
C VAL A 89 -0.87 6.25 -1.93
N CYS A 90 0.32 6.11 -1.35
CA CYS A 90 0.82 4.84 -0.82
C CYS A 90 0.62 4.84 0.70
N VAL A 91 -0.01 3.78 1.21
CA VAL A 91 -0.21 3.56 2.65
C VAL A 91 0.59 2.34 3.05
N VAL A 92 1.50 2.52 4.00
CA VAL A 92 2.31 1.44 4.56
C VAL A 92 1.96 1.31 6.03
N VAL A 93 1.72 0.08 6.47
CA VAL A 93 1.54 -0.25 7.89
C VAL A 93 2.68 -1.18 8.29
N VAL A 94 3.33 -0.85 9.40
CA VAL A 94 4.41 -1.65 9.99
C VAL A 94 4.16 -1.80 11.48
N ASP A 95 4.88 -2.72 12.13
CA ASP A 95 4.94 -2.75 13.59
C ASP A 95 5.30 -1.37 14.15
N GLU A 96 4.84 -1.08 15.37
CA GLU A 96 5.09 0.22 15.99
C GLU A 96 6.58 0.57 15.97
N CYS A 97 6.90 1.70 15.35
CA CYS A 97 8.25 2.19 15.16
C CYS A 97 8.37 3.70 15.41
N GLY A 98 9.59 4.16 15.65
CA GLY A 98 9.94 5.54 15.90
C GLY A 98 10.33 6.31 14.63
N ASP A 99 10.79 7.54 14.83
CA ASP A 99 11.05 8.47 13.72
C ASP A 99 12.20 8.02 12.79
N GLU A 100 13.21 7.31 13.31
CA GLU A 100 14.32 6.82 12.49
C GLU A 100 13.89 5.69 11.56
N GLU A 101 13.14 4.69 12.05
CA GLU A 101 12.61 3.64 11.18
C GLU A 101 11.60 4.20 10.15
N VAL A 102 10.79 5.18 10.55
CA VAL A 102 9.92 5.91 9.62
C VAL A 102 10.73 6.55 8.50
N LYS A 103 11.86 7.21 8.81
CA LYS A 103 12.72 7.83 7.79
C LYS A 103 13.29 6.79 6.83
N GLU A 104 13.72 5.63 7.34
CA GLU A 104 14.22 4.53 6.51
C GLU A 104 13.14 4.02 5.54
N ILE A 105 11.92 3.81 6.02
CA ILE A 105 10.79 3.39 5.19
C ILE A 105 10.46 4.45 4.14
N VAL A 106 10.38 5.72 4.55
CA VAL A 106 10.10 6.85 3.62
C VAL A 106 11.17 6.94 2.53
N TRP A 107 12.44 6.64 2.85
CA TRP A 107 13.54 6.68 1.88
C TRP A 107 13.44 5.63 0.75
N LEU A 108 12.63 4.58 0.94
CA LEU A 108 12.32 3.60 -0.11
C LEU A 108 11.44 4.19 -1.21
N PHE A 109 10.60 5.19 -0.89
CA PHE A 109 9.62 5.81 -1.78
C PHE A 109 10.18 7.09 -2.42
N ARG A 110 10.82 6.95 -3.58
CA ARG A 110 11.59 8.03 -4.22
C ARG A 110 10.76 9.02 -5.02
N ARG A 111 9.51 8.65 -5.35
CA ARG A 111 8.56 9.45 -6.13
C ARG A 111 7.39 9.90 -5.27
N SER A 112 7.56 9.93 -3.95
CA SER A 112 6.53 10.30 -3.00
C SER A 112 7.07 11.21 -1.90
N ARG A 113 6.17 11.94 -1.25
CA ARG A 113 6.47 12.69 -0.03
C ARG A 113 5.64 12.17 1.15
N LEU A 114 6.23 12.16 2.33
CA LEU A 114 5.51 11.87 3.57
C LEU A 114 4.40 12.92 3.77
N VAL A 115 3.17 12.45 4.00
CA VAL A 115 2.01 13.27 4.36
C VAL A 115 1.76 13.22 5.86
N GLY A 116 2.00 12.07 6.48
CA GLY A 116 1.86 11.92 7.91
C GLY A 116 2.07 10.48 8.38
N THR A 117 2.31 10.36 9.67
CA THR A 117 2.39 9.10 10.40
C THR A 117 1.37 9.11 11.53
N SER A 118 0.90 7.92 11.91
CA SER A 118 0.02 7.78 13.07
C SER A 118 0.10 6.37 13.63
N ASN A 119 0.23 6.25 14.95
CA ASN A 119 0.10 4.97 15.64
C ASN A 119 -1.39 4.61 15.75
N VAL A 120 -1.74 3.41 15.31
CA VAL A 120 -3.10 2.88 15.38
C VAL A 120 -3.08 1.49 16.00
N THR A 121 -4.23 1.06 16.53
CA THR A 121 -4.39 -0.30 17.04
C THR A 121 -5.10 -1.15 16.00
N LEU A 122 -4.45 -2.20 15.52
CA LEU A 122 -5.00 -3.19 14.58
C LEU A 122 -4.91 -4.56 15.22
N ASN A 123 -6.04 -5.26 15.37
CA ASN A 123 -6.09 -6.60 15.98
C ASN A 123 -5.37 -6.68 17.35
N ARG A 124 -5.54 -5.66 18.19
CA ARG A 124 -4.88 -5.51 19.52
C ARG A 124 -3.36 -5.31 19.48
N ARG A 125 -2.77 -5.13 18.30
CA ARG A 125 -1.36 -4.74 18.12
C ARG A 125 -1.27 -3.25 17.82
N ARG A 126 -0.24 -2.60 18.35
CA ARG A 126 0.10 -1.23 17.96
C ARG A 126 0.92 -1.30 16.69
N VAL A 127 0.53 -0.50 15.69
CA VAL A 127 1.18 -0.43 14.39
C VAL A 127 1.37 1.03 14.01
N THR A 128 2.43 1.33 13.27
CA THR A 128 2.66 2.66 12.70
C THR A 128 2.12 2.67 11.27
N ARG A 129 1.15 3.57 11.01
CA ARG A 129 0.67 3.84 9.65
C ARG A 129 1.44 5.03 9.08
N ILE A 130 2.06 4.83 7.92
CA ILE A 130 2.82 5.83 7.16
C ILE A 130 2.05 6.12 5.88
N ILE A 131 1.78 7.40 5.61
CA ILE A 131 1.02 7.85 4.44
C ILE A 131 1.93 8.69 3.56
N LEU A 132 2.13 8.24 2.33
CA LEU A 132 2.98 8.84 1.32
C LEU A 132 2.12 9.30 0.15
N ARG A 133 2.36 10.49 -0.39
CA ARG A 133 1.68 11.00 -1.58
C ARG A 133 2.63 11.00 -2.76
N THR A 134 2.23 10.33 -3.85
CA THR A 134 2.99 10.29 -5.09
C THR A 134 3.07 11.69 -5.70
N ILE A 135 4.22 12.02 -6.26
CA ILE A 135 4.51 13.30 -6.91
C ILE A 135 4.55 13.02 -8.42
N ALA A 136 4.10 13.98 -9.23
CA ALA A 136 4.26 13.91 -10.67
C ALA A 136 5.75 13.72 -11.02
N SER A 137 6.04 12.86 -12.00
CA SER A 137 7.39 12.87 -12.57
C SER A 137 7.59 14.22 -13.26
N ALA A 138 8.66 14.92 -12.89
CA ALA A 138 9.10 16.10 -13.62
C ALA A 138 9.54 15.73 -15.05
#